data_AF-A0A9W5ATC6-F1
#
_entry.id   AF-A0A9W5ATC6-F1
#
_cell.length_a   1.000
_cell.length_b   1.000
_cell.length_c   1.000
_cell.angle_alpha   90.00
_cell.angle_beta   90.00
_cell.angle_gamma   90.00
#
_symmetry.space_group_name_H-M   'P 1'
#
loop_
_entity.id
_entity.type
_entity.pdbx_description
1 polymer ?
#
loop_
_entity_poly.entity_id
_entity_poly.type
_entity_poly.pdbx_seq_one_letter_code
_entity_poly.pdbx_strand_id
1 'polypeptide(L)'
;MASIINEVIKDAIKEANTRQLVLTPDNYMNVFCDIAKKKGVIVEDCQKLSKFISKLDPSYQTQLSKMNVNTIDELFAFITSRLNRQSSVDITKVFILLTKRILQSISLLHNKEARNLANISLETIDKRVSVENLEIIKDKWFDFLSNYDDSYLKHLEMYGVKQSDDLQKIINTILNSKISEQEDPELASLADLMIAALVPSIASSMNDELAAICEEIKAKPELLQSKAMQGDIKKIILKRVELDKGEFAQKIAILDDILNGINDKFYTLYLFLTKIKQMLEISKTI
;
A
#
# COMPACT_ATOMS: atom_id res chain seq x y z
N MET A 1 -16.59 53.84 73.99
CA MET A 1 -16.97 53.46 72.61
C MET A 1 -16.95 51.95 72.52
N ALA A 2 -18.10 51.31 72.31
CA ALA A 2 -18.13 49.87 72.12
C ALA A 2 -17.43 49.53 70.80
N SER A 3 -16.55 48.53 70.80
CA SER A 3 -15.96 48.01 69.57
C SER A 3 -17.09 47.61 68.61
N ILE A 4 -16.97 47.92 67.32
CA ILE A 4 -17.94 47.58 66.26
C ILE A 4 -18.31 46.09 66.32
N ILE A 5 -17.36 45.23 66.73
CA ILE A 5 -17.55 43.80 66.95
C ILE A 5 -18.54 43.52 68.09
N ASN A 6 -18.46 44.25 69.22
CA ASN A 6 -19.40 44.08 70.33
C ASN A 6 -20.83 44.43 69.93
N GLU A 7 -21.00 45.38 69.01
CA GLU A 7 -22.32 45.67 68.46
C GLU A 7 -22.81 44.57 67.52
N VAL A 8 -21.93 43.99 66.69
CA VAL A 8 -22.27 42.83 65.84
C VAL A 8 -22.71 41.64 66.70
N ILE A 9 -21.99 41.34 67.79
CA ILE A 9 -22.34 40.25 68.72
C ILE A 9 -23.72 40.51 69.36
N LYS A 10 -23.96 41.72 69.85
CA LYS A 10 -25.22 42.09 70.50
C LYS A 10 -26.40 42.02 69.52
N ASP A 11 -26.21 42.48 68.30
CA ASP A 11 -27.23 42.44 67.26
C ASP A 11 -27.45 41.00 66.77
N ALA A 12 -26.42 40.16 66.70
CA ALA A 12 -26.55 38.75 66.35
C ALA A 12 -27.36 37.95 67.36
N ILE A 13 -27.16 38.17 68.65
CA ILE A 13 -27.94 37.50 69.70
C ILE A 13 -29.41 37.98 69.67
N LYS A 14 -29.65 39.28 69.46
CA LYS A 14 -31.00 39.83 69.32
C LYS A 14 -31.73 39.27 68.10
N GLU A 15 -31.05 39.22 66.97
CA GLU A 15 -31.59 38.69 65.71
C GLU A 15 -31.87 37.19 65.82
N ALA A 16 -30.97 36.41 66.44
CA ALA A 16 -31.19 34.99 66.68
C ALA A 16 -32.41 34.73 67.57
N ASN A 17 -32.59 35.53 68.63
CA ASN A 17 -33.76 35.47 69.50
C ASN A 17 -35.06 35.87 68.77
N THR A 18 -34.99 36.89 67.90
CA THR A 18 -36.14 37.36 67.09
C THR A 18 -36.57 36.30 66.08
N ARG A 19 -35.61 35.59 65.48
CA ARG A 19 -35.84 34.47 64.56
C ARG A 19 -36.21 33.15 65.27
N GLN A 20 -36.34 33.15 66.60
CA GLN A 20 -36.59 31.96 67.44
C GLN A 20 -35.60 30.81 67.18
N LEU A 21 -34.35 31.14 66.83
CA LEU A 21 -33.32 30.16 66.59
C LEU A 21 -32.72 29.71 67.92
N VAL A 22 -32.50 28.40 68.08
CA VAL A 22 -31.68 27.88 69.18
C VAL A 22 -30.25 28.38 68.97
N LEU A 23 -29.66 28.99 70.00
CA LEU A 23 -28.28 29.49 70.01
C LEU A 23 -27.27 28.33 70.00
N THR A 24 -27.19 27.64 68.87
CA THR A 24 -26.11 26.71 68.55
C THR A 24 -24.95 27.49 67.93
N PRO A 25 -23.71 26.96 67.98
CA PRO A 25 -22.56 27.57 67.31
C PRO A 25 -22.82 27.88 65.82
N ASP A 26 -23.52 26.98 65.10
CA ASP A 26 -23.81 27.15 63.67
C ASP A 26 -24.87 28.23 63.40
N ASN A 27 -25.96 28.23 64.16
CA ASN A 27 -27.01 29.24 64.03
C ASN A 27 -26.49 30.63 64.41
N TYR A 28 -25.67 30.70 65.46
CA TYR A 28 -25.01 31.94 65.85
C TYR A 28 -24.05 32.41 64.75
N MET A 29 -23.21 31.52 64.19
CA MET A 29 -22.25 31.88 63.14
C MET A 29 -22.94 32.42 61.88
N ASN A 30 -24.05 31.79 61.46
CA ASN A 30 -24.83 32.25 60.30
C ASN A 30 -25.38 33.67 60.51
N VAL A 31 -26.03 33.92 61.66
CA VAL A 31 -26.60 35.23 62.00
C VAL A 31 -25.50 36.28 62.21
N PHE A 32 -24.38 35.88 62.81
CA PHE A 32 -23.22 36.73 63.01
C PHE A 32 -22.60 37.16 61.68
N CYS A 33 -22.39 36.23 60.74
CA CYS A 33 -21.86 36.54 59.42
C CYS A 33 -22.81 37.43 58.59
N ASP A 34 -24.13 37.24 58.68
CA ASP A 34 -25.12 38.12 58.06
C ASP A 34 -25.00 39.57 58.54
N ILE A 35 -24.87 39.75 59.87
CA ILE A 35 -24.83 41.08 60.50
C ILE A 35 -23.47 41.74 60.31
N ALA A 36 -22.38 40.97 60.39
CA ALA A 36 -21.05 41.43 60.08
C ALA A 36 -20.99 41.98 58.65
N LYS A 37 -21.59 41.27 57.67
CA LYS A 37 -21.69 41.72 56.28
C LYS A 37 -22.52 43.00 56.13
N LYS A 38 -23.67 43.10 56.81
CA LYS A 38 -24.52 44.32 56.81
C LYS A 38 -23.80 45.54 57.40
N LYS A 39 -22.93 45.33 58.39
CA LYS A 39 -22.13 46.39 59.03
C LYS A 39 -20.77 46.63 58.37
N GLY A 40 -20.48 45.96 57.24
CA GLY A 40 -19.21 46.11 56.52
C GLY A 40 -17.98 45.56 57.26
N VAL A 41 -18.18 44.69 58.26
CA VAL A 41 -17.09 44.05 59.02
C VAL A 41 -16.68 42.77 58.31
N ILE A 42 -15.42 42.71 57.91
CA ILE A 42 -14.82 41.50 57.31
C ILE A 42 -14.31 40.59 58.43
N VAL A 43 -14.85 39.38 58.51
CA VAL A 43 -14.43 38.35 59.45
C VAL A 43 -13.91 37.15 58.66
N GLU A 44 -12.69 36.69 58.97
CA GLU A 44 -12.03 35.61 58.22
C GLU A 44 -12.85 34.30 58.23
N ASP A 45 -13.47 33.97 59.37
CA ASP A 45 -14.31 32.78 59.51
C ASP A 45 -15.52 32.79 58.56
N CYS A 46 -16.09 33.96 58.29
CA CYS A 46 -17.21 34.13 57.35
C CYS A 46 -16.79 34.01 55.88
N GLN A 47 -15.48 34.01 55.58
CA GLN A 47 -14.93 33.92 54.23
C GLN A 47 -14.38 32.53 53.88
N LYS A 48 -14.41 31.58 54.81
CA LYS A 48 -13.84 30.23 54.59
C LYS A 48 -14.42 29.53 53.37
N LEU A 49 -15.75 29.57 53.20
CA LEU A 49 -16.43 28.93 52.08
C LEU A 49 -16.01 29.53 50.73
N SER A 50 -16.04 30.86 50.60
CA SER A 50 -15.64 31.53 49.35
C SER A 50 -14.17 31.32 49.02
N LYS A 51 -13.30 31.26 50.04
CA LYS A 51 -11.86 30.95 49.91
C LYS A 51 -11.61 29.51 49.45
N PHE A 52 -12.46 28.55 49.82
CA PHE A 52 -12.35 27.18 49.30
C PHE A 52 -12.91 27.08 47.88
N ILE A 53 -14.03 27.74 47.59
CA ILE A 53 -14.63 27.75 46.24
C ILE A 53 -13.66 28.38 45.22
N SER A 54 -12.99 29.48 45.57
CA SER A 54 -12.05 30.17 44.66
C SER A 54 -10.81 29.35 44.29
N LYS A 55 -10.49 28.30 45.06
CA LYS A 55 -9.40 27.36 44.76
C LYS A 55 -9.78 26.27 43.77
N LEU A 56 -11.07 26.10 43.47
CA LEU A 56 -11.54 25.11 42.51
C LEU A 56 -11.39 25.62 41.07
N ASP A 57 -11.33 24.72 40.10
CA ASP A 57 -11.35 25.08 38.68
C ASP A 57 -12.58 25.94 38.31
N PRO A 58 -12.47 26.90 37.36
CA PRO A 58 -13.57 27.80 36.98
C PRO A 58 -14.87 27.07 36.57
N SER A 59 -14.73 25.89 35.98
CA SER A 59 -15.85 25.00 35.64
C SER A 59 -16.65 24.57 36.86
N TYR A 60 -15.99 24.26 37.98
CA TYR A 60 -16.66 23.89 39.23
C TYR A 60 -17.25 25.11 39.95
N GLN A 61 -16.55 26.26 39.91
CA GLN A 61 -17.08 27.51 40.47
C GLN A 61 -18.42 27.90 39.83
N THR A 62 -18.52 27.77 38.51
CA THR A 62 -19.74 28.07 37.73
C THR A 62 -20.89 27.09 38.02
N GLN A 63 -20.57 25.86 38.41
CA GLN A 63 -21.58 24.87 38.80
C GLN A 63 -22.07 25.11 40.23
N LEU A 64 -21.16 25.46 41.13
CA LEU A 64 -21.48 25.79 42.53
C LEU A 64 -22.37 27.04 42.63
N SER A 65 -22.16 28.05 41.78
CA SER A 65 -23.01 29.24 41.75
C SER A 65 -24.44 28.95 41.32
N LYS A 66 -24.67 27.88 40.54
CA LYS A 66 -26.03 27.42 40.13
C LYS A 66 -26.73 26.59 41.21
N MET A 67 -25.97 26.03 42.15
CA MET A 67 -26.48 25.12 43.19
C MET A 67 -26.72 25.82 44.54
N ASN A 68 -26.39 27.11 44.68
CA ASN A 68 -26.53 27.89 45.91
C ASN A 68 -25.91 27.22 47.14
N VAL A 69 -24.66 26.77 47.03
CA VAL A 69 -23.91 26.19 48.17
C VAL A 69 -23.57 27.28 49.18
N ASN A 70 -24.16 27.19 50.38
CA ASN A 70 -24.08 28.19 51.45
C ASN A 70 -23.26 27.71 52.65
N THR A 71 -22.98 26.40 52.75
CA THR A 71 -22.21 25.83 53.87
C THR A 71 -21.00 25.03 53.39
N ILE A 72 -20.04 24.83 54.30
CA ILE A 72 -18.87 23.97 54.05
C ILE A 72 -19.29 22.51 53.86
N ASP A 73 -20.32 22.05 54.58
CA ASP A 73 -20.84 20.68 54.45
C ASP A 73 -21.50 20.45 53.08
N GLU A 74 -22.23 21.43 52.56
CA GLU A 74 -22.77 21.38 51.19
C GLU A 74 -21.66 21.37 50.14
N LEU A 75 -20.57 22.12 50.36
CA LEU A 75 -19.38 22.06 49.51
C LEU A 75 -18.73 20.67 49.56
N PHE A 76 -18.60 20.07 50.74
CA PHE A 76 -18.09 18.71 50.89
C PHE A 76 -19.00 17.67 50.25
N ALA A 77 -20.32 17.80 50.39
CA ALA A 77 -21.29 16.94 49.72
C ALA A 77 -21.16 17.06 48.19
N PHE A 78 -21.00 18.27 47.67
CA PHE A 78 -20.73 18.51 46.24
C PHE A 78 -19.43 17.82 45.80
N ILE A 79 -18.32 18.06 46.49
CA ILE A 79 -17.01 17.47 46.16
C ILE A 79 -17.08 15.95 46.22
N THR A 80 -17.68 15.39 47.28
CA THR A 80 -17.87 13.95 47.45
C THR A 80 -18.69 13.35 46.31
N SER A 81 -19.79 14.01 45.91
CA SER A 81 -20.62 13.56 44.79
C SER A 81 -19.85 13.57 43.46
N ARG A 82 -18.91 14.52 43.28
CA ARG A 82 -18.09 14.61 42.07
C ARG A 82 -16.97 13.59 42.05
N LEU A 83 -16.29 13.39 43.17
CA LEU A 83 -15.28 12.34 43.34
C LEU A 83 -15.88 10.94 43.13
N ASN A 84 -17.07 10.68 43.69
CA ASN A 84 -17.77 9.42 43.52
C ASN A 84 -18.40 9.24 42.13
N ARG A 85 -18.68 10.32 41.41
CA ARG A 85 -19.09 10.24 39.98
C ARG A 85 -17.88 9.98 39.07
N GLN A 86 -16.73 10.57 39.37
CA GLN A 86 -15.48 10.29 38.65
C GLN A 86 -15.00 8.85 38.80
N SER A 87 -15.40 8.15 39.87
CA SER A 87 -15.06 6.73 40.08
C SER A 87 -15.94 5.74 39.30
N SER A 88 -16.94 6.20 38.53
CA SER A 88 -17.80 5.32 37.75
C SER A 88 -17.17 4.98 36.38
N VAL A 89 -16.48 3.84 36.34
CA VAL A 89 -15.68 3.34 35.20
C VAL A 89 -14.54 4.28 34.87
N ASP A 90 -13.31 3.81 35.07
CA ASP A 90 -12.12 4.53 34.61
C ASP A 90 -12.08 4.43 33.08
N ILE A 91 -12.92 5.23 32.42
CA ILE A 91 -13.10 5.31 30.97
C ILE A 91 -11.72 5.46 30.33
N THR A 92 -10.83 6.21 30.96
CA THR A 92 -9.42 6.35 30.59
C THR A 92 -8.70 5.00 30.53
N LYS A 93 -8.80 4.14 31.55
CA LYS A 93 -8.22 2.78 31.51
C LYS A 93 -8.80 1.93 30.40
N VAL A 94 -10.12 2.00 30.18
CA VAL A 94 -10.80 1.24 29.12
C VAL A 94 -10.35 1.73 27.74
N PHE A 95 -10.26 3.05 27.53
CA PHE A 95 -9.74 3.66 26.31
C PHE A 95 -8.28 3.32 26.07
N ILE A 96 -7.42 3.37 27.09
CA ILE A 96 -6.02 2.96 26.97
C ILE A 96 -5.93 1.50 26.52
N LEU A 97 -6.73 0.61 27.11
CA LEU A 97 -6.75 -0.80 26.72
C LEU A 97 -7.23 -0.98 25.27
N LEU A 98 -8.29 -0.28 24.87
CA LEU A 98 -8.80 -0.29 23.50
C LEU A 98 -7.74 0.21 22.51
N THR A 99 -7.09 1.34 22.79
CA THR A 99 -6.00 1.89 21.98
C THR A 99 -4.86 0.89 21.84
N LYS A 100 -4.45 0.22 22.92
CA LYS A 100 -3.43 -0.84 22.85
C LYS A 100 -3.86 -1.98 21.92
N ARG A 101 -5.12 -2.42 21.95
CA ARG A 101 -5.63 -3.47 21.06
C ARG A 101 -5.67 -3.04 19.59
N ILE A 102 -6.06 -1.79 19.33
CA ILE A 102 -6.03 -1.22 17.98
C ILE A 102 -4.59 -1.17 17.45
N LEU A 103 -3.64 -0.67 18.23
CA LEU A 103 -2.22 -0.62 17.85
C LEU A 103 -1.62 -2.01 17.63
N GLN A 104 -1.96 -2.99 18.47
CA GLN A 104 -1.57 -4.38 18.27
C GLN A 104 -2.14 -4.96 16.97
N SER A 105 -3.34 -4.57 16.58
CA SER A 105 -3.93 -5.00 15.30
C SER A 105 -3.15 -4.40 14.13
N ILE A 106 -2.79 -3.11 14.23
CA ILE A 106 -1.99 -2.43 13.21
C ILE A 106 -0.58 -3.02 13.09
N SER A 107 0.03 -3.46 14.19
CA SER A 107 1.36 -4.07 14.15
C SER A 107 1.40 -5.43 13.43
N LEU A 108 0.24 -6.07 13.24
CA LEU A 108 0.09 -7.29 12.45
C LEU A 108 -0.19 -7.02 10.97
N LEU A 109 -0.49 -5.78 10.59
CA LEU A 109 -0.70 -5.42 9.18
C LEU A 109 0.62 -5.47 8.40
N HIS A 110 0.54 -5.82 7.12
CA HIS A 110 1.69 -5.94 6.21
C HIS A 110 2.19 -4.58 5.70
N ASN A 111 2.22 -3.56 6.57
CA ASN A 111 2.80 -2.25 6.30
C ASN A 111 3.91 -1.96 7.31
N LYS A 112 5.15 -1.83 6.83
CA LYS A 112 6.35 -1.69 7.67
C LYS A 112 6.33 -0.42 8.52
N GLU A 113 5.91 0.71 7.93
CA GLU A 113 5.89 2.01 8.60
C GLU A 113 4.80 2.06 9.66
N ALA A 114 3.57 1.67 9.31
CA ALA A 114 2.45 1.59 10.23
C ALA A 114 2.76 0.66 11.42
N ARG A 115 3.38 -0.50 11.16
CA ARG A 115 3.82 -1.44 12.20
C ARG A 115 4.85 -0.84 13.14
N ASN A 116 5.87 -0.16 12.60
CA ASN A 116 6.89 0.47 13.43
C ASN A 116 6.27 1.57 14.31
N LEU A 117 5.43 2.43 13.73
CA LEU A 117 4.76 3.49 14.44
C LEU A 117 3.80 2.96 15.53
N ALA A 118 3.11 1.86 15.25
CA ALA A 118 2.26 1.18 16.22
C ALA A 118 3.06 0.61 17.40
N ASN A 119 4.21 -0.02 17.15
CA ASN A 119 5.08 -0.54 18.21
C ASN A 119 5.66 0.57 19.09
N ILE A 120 6.13 1.68 18.49
CA ILE A 120 6.61 2.86 19.24
C ILE A 120 5.48 3.43 20.11
N SER A 121 4.27 3.49 19.56
CA SER A 121 3.09 3.97 20.28
C SER A 121 2.75 3.06 21.47
N LEU A 122 2.80 1.73 21.30
CA LEU A 122 2.59 0.76 22.37
C LEU A 122 3.62 0.90 23.49
N GLU A 123 4.91 0.96 23.14
CA GLU A 123 5.98 1.13 24.13
C GLU A 123 5.84 2.43 24.93
N THR A 124 5.38 3.49 24.27
CA THR A 124 5.21 4.80 24.91
C THR A 124 3.97 4.83 25.80
N ILE A 125 2.91 4.09 25.48
CA ILE A 125 1.74 3.94 26.35
C ILE A 125 2.06 3.05 27.56
N ASP A 126 2.96 2.07 27.41
CA ASP A 126 3.40 1.18 28.50
C ASP A 126 4.34 1.89 29.49
N LYS A 127 5.19 2.80 29.02
CA LYS A 127 5.98 3.70 29.86
C LYS A 127 5.08 4.85 30.33
N ARG A 128 5.28 5.39 31.54
CA ARG A 128 4.41 6.46 32.09
C ARG A 128 4.18 7.56 31.05
N VAL A 129 2.93 7.74 30.67
CA VAL A 129 2.52 8.62 29.57
C VAL A 129 2.61 10.08 30.02
N SER A 130 3.46 10.88 29.37
CA SER A 130 3.39 12.34 29.45
C SER A 130 2.53 12.89 28.32
N VAL A 131 1.89 14.05 28.55
CA VAL A 131 1.09 14.73 27.51
C VAL A 131 1.94 15.04 26.29
N GLU A 132 3.17 15.50 26.49
CA GLU A 132 4.14 15.81 25.44
C GLU A 132 4.46 14.58 24.55
N ASN A 133 4.67 13.41 25.15
CA ASN A 133 4.94 12.19 24.39
C ASN A 133 3.73 11.77 23.54
N LEU A 134 2.51 11.98 24.03
CA LEU A 134 1.28 11.70 23.27
C LEU A 134 1.09 12.68 22.11
N GLU A 135 1.41 13.95 22.30
CA GLU A 135 1.35 14.94 21.22
C GLU A 135 2.32 14.58 20.09
N ILE A 136 3.56 14.20 20.42
CA ILE A 136 4.55 13.74 19.44
C ILE A 136 4.05 12.50 18.68
N ILE A 137 3.46 11.52 19.38
CA ILE A 137 2.90 10.33 18.72
C ILE A 137 1.74 10.69 17.81
N LYS A 138 0.83 11.55 18.26
CA LYS A 138 -0.30 12.04 17.47
C LYS A 138 0.19 12.71 16.18
N ASP A 139 1.21 13.56 16.27
CA ASP A 139 1.77 14.24 15.10
C ASP A 139 2.41 13.25 14.13
N LYS A 140 3.15 12.26 14.63
CA LYS A 140 3.71 11.18 13.77
C LYS A 140 2.62 10.37 13.05
N TRP A 141 1.50 10.09 13.71
CA TRP A 141 0.35 9.44 13.07
C TRP A 141 -0.30 10.35 12.02
N PHE A 142 -0.40 11.64 12.29
CA PHE A 142 -0.89 12.62 11.33
C PHE A 142 0.00 12.71 10.09
N ASP A 143 1.32 12.74 10.28
CA ASP A 143 2.29 12.75 9.18
C ASP A 143 2.24 11.47 8.36
N PHE A 144 2.13 10.31 9.01
CA PHE A 144 1.95 9.03 8.33
C PHE A 144 0.69 9.03 7.45
N LEU A 145 -0.45 9.50 7.99
CA LEU A 145 -1.71 9.57 7.24
C LEU A 145 -1.65 10.57 6.08
N SER A 146 -0.98 11.70 6.28
CA SER A 146 -0.88 12.76 5.26
C SER A 146 0.01 12.38 4.09
N ASN A 147 1.02 11.55 4.34
CA ASN A 147 2.02 11.14 3.34
C ASN A 147 1.82 9.69 2.87
N TYR A 148 0.74 9.03 3.26
CA TYR A 148 0.46 7.66 2.85
C TYR A 148 0.21 7.61 1.33
N ASP A 149 1.11 6.95 0.61
CA ASP A 149 1.02 6.73 -0.84
C ASP A 149 0.67 5.27 -1.14
N ASP A 150 -0.46 5.06 -1.81
CA ASP A 150 -0.93 3.77 -2.29
C ASP A 150 -0.73 3.59 -3.81
N SER A 151 -0.10 4.56 -4.48
CA SER A 151 0.08 4.57 -5.94
C SER A 151 0.78 3.33 -6.48
N TYR A 152 1.67 2.72 -5.69
CA TYR A 152 2.36 1.48 -6.04
C TYR A 152 1.39 0.32 -6.32
N LEU A 153 0.20 0.32 -5.72
CA LEU A 153 -0.84 -0.69 -5.96
C LEU A 153 -1.42 -0.63 -7.37
N LYS A 154 -1.28 0.49 -8.09
CA LYS A 154 -1.69 0.60 -9.51
C LYS A 154 -0.93 -0.36 -10.42
N HIS A 155 0.28 -0.78 -10.04
CA HIS A 155 1.01 -1.81 -10.78
C HIS A 155 0.29 -3.16 -10.78
N LEU A 156 -0.70 -3.38 -9.91
CA LEU A 156 -1.47 -4.62 -9.88
C LEU A 156 -2.54 -4.69 -10.99
N GLU A 157 -2.85 -3.57 -11.64
CA GLU A 157 -3.78 -3.53 -12.77
C GLU A 157 -3.31 -4.43 -13.94
N MET A 158 -2.00 -4.56 -14.14
CA MET A 158 -1.43 -5.45 -15.16
C MET A 158 -1.73 -6.93 -14.92
N TYR A 159 -2.08 -7.29 -13.67
CA TYR A 159 -2.49 -8.63 -13.27
C TYR A 159 -4.02 -8.74 -13.12
N GLY A 160 -4.78 -7.76 -13.62
CA GLY A 160 -6.25 -7.77 -13.57
C GLY A 160 -6.85 -7.31 -12.24
N VAL A 161 -6.05 -6.79 -11.30
CA VAL A 161 -6.52 -6.23 -10.03
C VAL A 161 -6.99 -4.80 -10.25
N LYS A 162 -8.31 -4.59 -10.31
CA LYS A 162 -8.92 -3.25 -10.48
C LYS A 162 -9.29 -2.55 -9.16
N GLN A 163 -9.40 -3.32 -8.07
CA GLN A 163 -9.69 -2.84 -6.73
C GLN A 163 -8.67 -3.45 -5.77
N SER A 164 -8.03 -2.60 -4.98
CA SER A 164 -6.85 -2.94 -4.19
C SER A 164 -7.03 -2.71 -2.68
N ASP A 165 -8.27 -2.72 -2.20
CA ASP A 165 -8.63 -2.50 -0.80
C ASP A 165 -8.63 -3.80 0.05
N ASP A 166 -8.60 -4.96 -0.58
CA ASP A 166 -8.57 -6.28 0.08
C ASP A 166 -7.33 -7.09 -0.34
N LEU A 167 -6.37 -7.22 0.58
CA LEU A 167 -5.13 -7.99 0.38
C LEU A 167 -5.39 -9.45 0.00
N GLN A 168 -6.40 -10.10 0.57
CA GLN A 168 -6.72 -11.49 0.27
C GLN A 168 -7.29 -11.62 -1.15
N LYS A 169 -8.17 -10.69 -1.55
CA LYS A 169 -8.70 -10.63 -2.92
C LYS A 169 -7.61 -10.31 -3.94
N ILE A 170 -6.67 -9.42 -3.61
CA ILE A 170 -5.49 -9.12 -4.44
C ILE A 170 -4.69 -10.40 -4.67
N ILE A 171 -4.31 -11.09 -3.59
CA ILE A 171 -3.52 -12.33 -3.69
C ILE A 171 -4.27 -13.38 -4.52
N ASN A 172 -5.56 -13.59 -4.25
CA ASN A 172 -6.36 -14.55 -5.02
C ASN A 172 -6.48 -14.15 -6.50
N THR A 173 -6.62 -12.85 -6.80
CA THR A 173 -6.68 -12.35 -8.18
C THR A 173 -5.33 -12.54 -8.87
N ILE A 174 -4.21 -12.31 -8.20
CA ILE A 174 -2.87 -12.56 -8.75
C ILE A 174 -2.63 -14.06 -8.99
N LEU A 175 -3.07 -14.92 -8.08
CA LEU A 175 -2.95 -16.38 -8.23
C LEU A 175 -3.86 -16.92 -9.34
N ASN A 176 -5.05 -16.32 -9.52
CA ASN A 176 -6.02 -16.70 -10.55
C ASN A 176 -5.78 -16.01 -11.90
N SER A 177 -5.15 -14.83 -11.89
CA SER A 177 -4.54 -14.25 -13.07
C SER A 177 -3.41 -15.18 -13.39
N LYS A 178 -3.64 -16.09 -14.34
CA LYS A 178 -2.58 -16.94 -14.84
C LYS A 178 -1.41 -16.02 -15.19
N ILE A 179 -0.34 -16.03 -14.39
CA ILE A 179 0.99 -15.83 -14.93
C ILE A 179 1.07 -16.93 -15.98
N SER A 180 0.79 -16.54 -17.20
CA SER A 180 0.17 -17.42 -18.18
C SER A 180 1.17 -18.47 -18.66
N GLU A 181 1.08 -19.68 -18.13
CA GLU A 181 1.33 -20.92 -18.86
C GLU A 181 0.22 -21.19 -19.91
N GLN A 182 -0.52 -20.18 -20.38
CA GLN A 182 -1.13 -20.30 -21.70
C GLN A 182 -0.02 -20.03 -22.68
N GLU A 183 0.20 -20.98 -23.59
CA GLU A 183 0.97 -20.82 -24.83
C GLU A 183 0.93 -19.35 -25.23
N ASP A 184 2.04 -18.65 -25.02
CA ASP A 184 2.15 -17.26 -25.39
C ASP A 184 1.86 -17.20 -26.89
N PRO A 185 0.71 -16.64 -27.32
CA PRO A 185 0.31 -16.67 -28.71
C PRO A 185 1.35 -15.95 -29.58
N GLU A 186 2.10 -15.01 -29.00
CA GLU A 186 3.24 -14.37 -29.65
C GLU A 186 4.39 -15.36 -29.84
N LEU A 187 4.68 -16.21 -28.85
CA LEU A 187 5.73 -17.22 -28.91
C LEU A 187 5.41 -18.36 -29.89
N ALA A 188 4.15 -18.79 -29.97
CA ALA A 188 3.69 -19.74 -30.99
C ALA A 188 3.82 -19.14 -32.40
N SER A 189 3.40 -17.88 -32.58
CA SER A 189 3.57 -17.19 -33.87
C SER A 189 5.05 -16.97 -34.25
N LEU A 190 5.91 -16.74 -33.26
CA LEU A 190 7.35 -16.62 -33.45
C LEU A 190 7.96 -17.98 -33.80
N ALA A 191 7.51 -19.07 -33.18
CA ALA A 191 7.92 -20.43 -33.53
C ALA A 191 7.57 -20.77 -34.98
N ASP A 192 6.36 -20.44 -35.44
CA ASP A 192 5.98 -20.62 -36.85
C ASP A 192 6.86 -19.81 -37.81
N LEU A 193 7.17 -18.56 -37.47
CA LEU A 193 8.05 -17.70 -38.26
C LEU A 193 9.50 -18.24 -38.30
N MET A 194 9.98 -18.75 -37.17
CA MET A 194 11.30 -19.38 -37.09
C MET A 194 11.37 -20.68 -37.91
N ILE A 195 10.35 -21.54 -37.83
CA ILE A 195 10.26 -22.76 -38.64
C ILE A 195 10.29 -22.40 -40.12
N ALA A 196 9.49 -21.41 -40.54
CA ALA A 196 9.47 -20.94 -41.93
C ALA A 196 10.85 -20.44 -42.39
N ALA A 197 11.62 -19.78 -41.52
CA ALA A 197 12.97 -19.30 -41.82
C ALA A 197 14.01 -20.43 -41.93
N LEU A 198 13.77 -21.58 -41.29
CA LEU A 198 14.65 -22.74 -41.35
C LEU A 198 14.41 -23.63 -42.58
N VAL A 199 13.29 -23.45 -43.29
CA VAL A 199 13.04 -24.18 -44.55
C VAL A 199 14.04 -23.75 -45.64
N PRO A 200 14.76 -24.69 -46.29
CA PRO A 200 15.62 -24.38 -47.44
C PRO A 200 14.84 -23.68 -48.56
N SER A 201 15.47 -22.72 -49.25
CA SER A 201 14.78 -21.93 -50.28
C SER A 201 15.05 -22.42 -51.71
N ILE A 202 16.05 -23.28 -51.90
CA ILE A 202 16.50 -23.79 -53.21
C ILE A 202 16.40 -25.32 -53.24
N ALA A 203 16.87 -25.98 -52.17
CA ALA A 203 16.78 -27.42 -52.02
C ALA A 203 15.32 -27.87 -51.87
N SER A 204 14.96 -28.96 -52.56
CA SER A 204 13.57 -29.47 -52.59
C SER A 204 13.21 -30.34 -51.38
N SER A 205 14.20 -30.78 -50.59
CA SER A 205 14.01 -31.63 -49.43
C SER A 205 14.78 -31.12 -48.22
N MET A 206 14.14 -31.23 -47.07
CA MET A 206 14.70 -30.95 -45.75
C MET A 206 15.50 -32.18 -45.26
N ASN A 207 16.61 -31.97 -44.57
CA ASN A 207 17.31 -33.08 -43.92
C ASN A 207 16.62 -33.45 -42.58
N ASP A 208 16.83 -34.69 -42.13
CA ASP A 208 16.14 -35.24 -40.94
C ASP A 208 16.43 -34.44 -39.66
N GLU A 209 17.64 -33.89 -39.53
CA GLU A 209 18.02 -33.07 -38.38
C GLU A 209 17.28 -31.71 -38.35
N LEU A 210 17.09 -31.08 -39.50
CA LEU A 210 16.35 -29.81 -39.59
C LEU A 210 14.85 -30.06 -39.37
N ALA A 211 14.34 -31.20 -39.85
CA ALA A 211 12.98 -31.64 -39.56
C ALA A 211 12.74 -31.85 -38.07
N ALA A 212 13.65 -32.54 -37.39
CA ALA A 212 13.53 -32.83 -35.96
C ALA A 212 13.47 -31.55 -35.11
N ILE A 213 14.32 -30.56 -35.41
CA ILE A 213 14.33 -29.28 -34.68
C ILE A 213 13.07 -28.45 -34.99
N CYS A 214 12.59 -28.43 -36.22
CA CYS A 214 11.33 -27.77 -36.56
C CYS A 214 10.14 -28.38 -35.82
N GLU A 215 10.05 -29.71 -35.73
CA GLU A 215 9.00 -30.40 -34.97
C GLU A 215 9.13 -30.15 -33.45
N GLU A 216 10.36 -30.09 -32.92
CA GLU A 216 10.60 -29.80 -31.51
C GLU A 216 10.17 -28.37 -31.14
N ILE A 217 10.52 -27.38 -31.97
CA ILE A 217 10.09 -25.97 -31.81
C ILE A 217 8.57 -25.84 -31.93
N LYS A 218 7.95 -26.58 -32.86
CA LYS A 218 6.49 -26.59 -33.05
C LYS A 218 5.74 -27.20 -31.87
N ALA A 219 6.28 -28.29 -31.31
CA ALA A 219 5.69 -28.95 -30.16
C ALA A 219 5.89 -28.16 -28.85
N LYS A 220 6.99 -27.39 -28.75
CA LYS A 220 7.35 -26.62 -27.54
C LYS A 220 7.99 -25.26 -27.90
N PRO A 221 7.19 -24.24 -28.22
CA PRO A 221 7.68 -22.89 -28.56
C PRO A 221 8.58 -22.26 -27.47
N GLU A 222 8.36 -22.60 -26.20
CA GLU A 222 9.13 -22.14 -25.04
C GLU A 222 10.64 -22.42 -25.15
N LEU A 223 11.02 -23.46 -25.90
CA LEU A 223 12.41 -23.82 -26.11
C LEU A 223 13.22 -22.71 -26.78
N LEU A 224 12.59 -21.82 -27.56
CA LEU A 224 13.25 -20.67 -28.20
C LEU A 224 13.94 -19.73 -27.20
N GLN A 225 13.46 -19.69 -25.97
CA GLN A 225 14.04 -18.86 -24.91
C GLN A 225 15.31 -19.50 -24.31
N SER A 226 15.55 -20.79 -24.55
CA SER A 226 16.71 -21.51 -24.02
C SER A 226 17.98 -21.23 -24.84
N LYS A 227 19.10 -20.99 -24.16
CA LYS A 227 20.40 -20.80 -24.82
C LYS A 227 20.87 -22.04 -25.60
N ALA A 228 20.47 -23.23 -25.16
CA ALA A 228 20.78 -24.48 -25.84
C ALA A 228 20.12 -24.52 -27.23
N MET A 229 18.80 -24.32 -27.29
CA MET A 229 18.04 -24.28 -28.54
C MET A 229 18.54 -23.16 -29.47
N GLN A 230 18.87 -21.98 -28.95
CA GLN A 230 19.48 -20.92 -29.76
C GLN A 230 20.81 -21.35 -30.39
N GLY A 231 21.62 -22.12 -29.67
CA GLY A 231 22.85 -22.72 -30.19
C GLY A 231 22.57 -23.73 -31.30
N ASP A 232 21.52 -24.53 -31.18
CA ASP A 232 21.16 -25.56 -32.16
C ASP A 232 20.52 -24.95 -33.41
N ILE A 233 19.66 -23.95 -33.26
CA ILE A 233 19.14 -23.13 -34.38
C ILE A 233 20.30 -22.54 -35.19
N LYS A 234 21.33 -21.99 -34.52
CA LYS A 234 22.50 -21.43 -35.21
C LYS A 234 23.25 -22.47 -36.04
N LYS A 235 23.40 -23.70 -35.55
CA LYS A 235 24.02 -24.79 -36.31
C LYS A 235 23.16 -25.21 -37.50
N ILE A 236 21.85 -25.33 -37.30
CA ILE A 236 20.91 -25.74 -38.35
C ILE A 236 20.80 -24.69 -39.46
N ILE A 237 20.86 -23.40 -39.15
CA ILE A 237 20.91 -22.33 -40.16
C ILE A 237 22.09 -22.56 -41.12
N LEU A 238 23.27 -22.93 -40.60
CA LEU A 238 24.43 -23.21 -41.45
C LEU A 238 24.19 -24.43 -42.34
N LYS A 239 23.62 -25.51 -41.79
CA LYS A 239 23.28 -26.72 -42.57
C LYS A 239 22.25 -26.41 -43.67
N ARG A 240 21.24 -25.61 -43.39
CA ARG A 240 20.26 -25.14 -44.38
C ARG A 240 20.93 -24.40 -45.54
N VAL A 241 21.88 -23.51 -45.23
CA VAL A 241 22.63 -22.76 -46.24
C VAL A 241 23.51 -23.71 -47.08
N GLU A 242 24.12 -24.72 -46.46
CA GLU A 242 24.90 -25.73 -47.16
C GLU A 242 24.04 -26.58 -48.12
N LEU A 243 22.83 -26.97 -47.70
CA LEU A 243 21.89 -27.69 -48.56
C LEU A 243 21.51 -26.86 -49.80
N ASP A 244 21.17 -25.59 -49.60
CA ASP A 244 20.83 -24.68 -50.72
C ASP A 244 22.02 -24.47 -51.65
N LYS A 245 23.24 -24.33 -51.12
CA LYS A 245 24.47 -24.24 -51.93
C LYS A 245 24.74 -25.51 -52.74
N GLY A 246 24.53 -26.68 -52.14
CA GLY A 246 24.70 -27.97 -52.81
C GLY A 246 23.72 -28.14 -53.96
N GLU A 247 22.43 -27.90 -53.72
CA GLU A 247 21.39 -27.95 -54.75
C GLU A 247 21.66 -26.95 -55.88
N PHE A 248 22.07 -25.72 -55.53
CA PHE A 248 22.40 -24.69 -56.51
C PHE A 248 23.58 -25.13 -57.41
N ALA A 249 24.64 -25.68 -56.82
CA ALA A 249 25.79 -26.21 -57.56
C ALA A 249 25.38 -27.36 -58.49
N GLN A 250 24.53 -28.27 -58.03
CA GLN A 250 24.01 -29.37 -58.84
C GLN A 250 23.18 -28.85 -60.03
N LYS A 251 22.31 -27.87 -59.80
CA LYS A 251 21.51 -27.25 -60.88
C LYS A 251 22.38 -26.53 -61.91
N ILE A 252 23.46 -25.87 -61.49
CA ILE A 252 24.44 -25.28 -62.40
C ILE A 252 25.14 -26.37 -63.23
N ALA A 253 25.58 -27.45 -62.60
CA ALA A 253 26.23 -28.55 -63.33
C ALA A 253 25.32 -29.14 -64.42
N ILE A 254 24.03 -29.32 -64.11
CA ILE A 254 23.03 -29.78 -65.11
C ILE A 254 22.88 -28.76 -66.25
N LEU A 255 22.87 -27.46 -65.94
CA LEU A 255 22.82 -26.41 -66.97
C LEU A 255 24.06 -26.42 -67.86
N ASP A 256 25.25 -26.60 -67.28
CA ASP A 256 26.50 -26.71 -68.03
C ASP A 256 26.49 -27.94 -68.95
N ASP A 257 26.00 -29.09 -68.47
CA ASP A 257 25.85 -30.30 -69.28
C ASP A 257 24.89 -30.09 -70.45
N ILE A 258 23.76 -29.40 -70.22
CA ILE A 258 22.81 -29.04 -71.29
C ILE A 258 23.46 -28.11 -72.30
N LEU A 259 24.21 -27.10 -71.83
CA LEU A 259 24.92 -26.14 -72.68
C LEU A 259 25.95 -26.84 -73.57
N ASN A 260 26.75 -27.73 -72.98
CA ASN A 260 27.73 -28.54 -73.69
C ASN A 260 27.07 -29.43 -74.75
N GLY A 261 25.97 -30.11 -74.38
CA GLY A 261 25.21 -30.94 -75.32
C GLY A 261 24.59 -30.15 -76.48
N ILE A 262 24.18 -28.90 -76.26
CA ILE A 262 23.72 -27.99 -77.32
C ILE A 262 24.89 -27.57 -78.22
N ASN A 263 26.03 -27.21 -77.62
CA ASN A 263 27.24 -26.81 -78.34
C ASN A 263 27.74 -27.93 -79.27
N ASP A 264 27.76 -29.17 -78.80
CA ASP A 264 28.15 -30.35 -79.58
C ASP A 264 27.21 -30.58 -80.78
N LYS A 265 25.90 -30.37 -80.60
CA LYS A 265 24.92 -30.44 -81.69
C LYS A 265 25.14 -29.36 -82.74
N PHE A 266 25.41 -28.11 -82.31
CA PHE A 266 25.75 -27.03 -83.23
C PHE A 266 27.03 -27.31 -84.01
N TYR A 267 28.06 -27.84 -83.36
CA TYR A 267 29.31 -28.22 -84.02
C TYR A 267 29.09 -29.32 -85.06
N THR A 268 28.30 -30.34 -84.70
CA THR A 268 27.92 -31.43 -85.61
C THR A 268 27.16 -30.91 -86.83
N LEU A 269 26.19 -30.01 -86.63
CA LEU A 269 25.44 -29.38 -87.72
C LEU A 269 26.35 -28.52 -88.62
N TYR A 270 27.26 -27.74 -88.03
CA TYR A 270 28.23 -26.94 -88.76
C TYR A 270 29.15 -27.79 -89.64
N LEU A 271 29.68 -28.89 -89.11
CA LEU A 271 30.49 -29.85 -89.89
C LEU A 271 29.70 -30.45 -91.05
N PHE A 272 28.44 -30.81 -90.83
CA PHE A 272 27.56 -31.34 -91.87
C PHE A 272 27.31 -30.31 -92.99
N LEU A 273 26.98 -29.06 -92.63
CA LEU A 273 26.80 -27.97 -93.59
C LEU A 273 28.08 -27.67 -94.38
N THR A 274 29.24 -27.74 -93.73
CA THR A 274 30.55 -27.53 -94.38
C THR A 274 30.84 -28.63 -95.41
N LYS A 275 30.55 -29.90 -95.08
CA LYS A 275 30.66 -31.02 -96.04
C LYS A 275 29.72 -30.83 -97.24
N ILE A 276 28.47 -30.41 -97.01
CA ILE A 276 27.53 -30.11 -98.11
C ILE A 276 28.10 -29.01 -99.01
N LYS A 277 28.64 -27.94 -98.43
CA LYS A 277 29.24 -26.84 -99.18
C LYS A 277 30.41 -27.33 -100.05
N GLN A 278 31.30 -28.16 -99.51
CA GLN A 278 32.40 -28.77 -100.27
C GLN A 278 31.88 -29.64 -101.43
N MET A 279 30.87 -30.48 -101.19
CA MET A 279 30.26 -31.29 -102.25
C MET A 279 29.64 -30.44 -103.37
N LEU A 280 28.97 -29.33 -103.01
CA LEU A 280 28.42 -28.39 -103.98
C LEU A 280 29.50 -27.69 -104.80
N GLU A 281 30.61 -27.28 -104.18
CA GLU A 281 31.75 -26.67 -104.89
C GLU A 281 32.40 -27.67 -105.86
N ILE A 282 32.58 -28.94 -105.46
CA ILE A 282 33.09 -29.99 -106.35
C ILE A 282 32.14 -30.19 -107.56
N SER A 283 30.82 -30.21 -107.34
CA SER A 283 29.84 -30.37 -108.42
C SER A 283 29.82 -29.23 -109.44
N LYS A 284 30.32 -28.04 -109.08
CA LYS A 284 30.42 -26.88 -109.97
C LYS A 284 31.69 -26.87 -110.83
N THR A 285 32.66 -27.75 -110.54
CA THR A 285 33.97 -27.81 -111.21
C THR A 285 34.08 -28.98 -112.21
N ILE A 286 33.01 -29.78 -112.34
CA ILE A 286 32.84 -30.86 -113.34
C ILE A 286 31.87 -30.36 -114.40
#